data_AF-A0A951VY55-F1
#
_entry.id   AF-A0A951VY55-F1
#
_cell.length_a   1.000
_cell.length_b   1.000
_cell.length_c   1.000
_cell.angle_alpha   90.00
_cell.angle_beta   90.00
_cell.angle_gamma   90.00
#
_symmetry.space_group_name_H-M   'P 1'
#
loop_
_entity.id
_entity.type
_entity.pdbx_description
1 polymer ?
#
loop_
_entity_poly.entity_id
_entity_poly.type
_entity_poly.pdbx_seq_one_letter_code
_entity_poly.pdbx_strand_id
1 'polypeptide(L)'
;MPKAKHILLVEDDDRDLELSLTAFSEAQITNPIDIARDGAEALDYLYRRNQFSDRHPDLPAVVILDLKLPKRNGIEFLTDIRRNES
;
A
#
# COMPACT_ATOMS: atom_id res chain seq x y z
N MET A 1 8.86 -4.42 -22.97
CA MET A 1 9.29 -4.80 -21.60
C MET A 1 8.08 -4.70 -20.69
N PRO A 2 7.79 -5.69 -19.84
CA PRO A 2 6.72 -5.54 -18.86
C PRO A 2 7.03 -4.35 -17.96
N LYS A 3 6.08 -3.42 -17.81
CA LYS A 3 6.20 -2.30 -16.87
C LYS A 3 6.28 -2.87 -15.45
N ALA A 4 7.20 -2.37 -14.63
CA ALA A 4 7.25 -2.75 -13.23
C ALA A 4 5.95 -2.30 -12.54
N LYS A 5 5.22 -3.25 -11.96
CA LYS A 5 4.01 -2.95 -11.19
C LYS A 5 4.38 -2.28 -9.87
N HIS A 6 3.51 -1.43 -9.37
CA HIS A 6 3.72 -0.72 -8.11
C HIS A 6 3.57 -1.66 -6.91
N ILE A 7 4.24 -1.34 -5.81
CA ILE A 7 4.03 -1.91 -4.48
C ILE A 7 3.32 -0.87 -3.65
N LEU A 8 2.25 -1.25 -2.93
CA LEU A 8 1.62 -0.38 -1.95
C LEU A 8 2.13 -0.74 -0.56
N LEU A 9 2.78 0.20 0.12
CA LEU A 9 3.16 0.08 1.53
C LEU A 9 2.18 0.87 2.40
N VAL A 10 1.60 0.23 3.42
CA VAL A 10 0.67 0.84 4.37
C VAL A 10 1.35 0.92 5.75
N GLU A 11 1.74 2.13 6.16
CA GLU A 11 2.55 2.39 7.35
C GLU A 11 2.27 3.80 7.91
N ASP A 12 2.05 3.93 9.23
CA ASP A 12 1.69 5.19 9.88
C ASP A 12 2.88 5.88 10.58
N ASP A 13 3.90 5.14 11.01
CA ASP A 13 5.10 5.68 11.66
C ASP A 13 6.20 6.01 10.62
N ASP A 14 6.67 7.26 10.63
CA ASP A 14 7.67 7.74 9.67
C ASP A 14 9.01 6.97 9.76
N ARG A 15 9.38 6.47 10.95
CA ARG A 15 10.64 5.75 11.13
C ARG A 15 10.53 4.32 10.61
N ASP A 16 9.40 3.65 10.86
CA ASP A 16 9.15 2.31 10.32
C ASP A 16 9.00 2.36 8.78
N LEU A 17 8.45 3.46 8.25
CA LEU A 17 8.42 3.76 6.81
C LEU A 17 9.83 3.91 6.24
N GLU A 18 10.67 4.77 6.81
CA GLU A 18 12.06 4.97 6.36
C GLU A 18 12.88 3.67 6.42
N LEU A 19 12.70 2.87 7.49
CA LEU A 19 13.35 1.58 7.65
C LEU A 19 12.91 0.59 6.55
N SER A 20 11.61 0.54 6.26
CA SER A 20 11.06 -0.30 5.20
C SER A 20 11.57 0.08 3.81
N LEU A 21 11.61 1.38 3.50
CA LEU A 21 12.16 1.89 2.24
C LEU A 21 13.66 1.57 2.09
N THR A 22 14.42 1.68 3.18
CA THR A 22 15.83 1.29 3.21
C THR A 22 15.99 -0.20 2.92
N ALA A 23 15.20 -1.06 3.58
CA ALA A 23 15.23 -2.51 3.35
C ALA A 23 14.85 -2.88 1.90
N PHE A 24 13.88 -2.20 1.29
CA PHE A 24 13.53 -2.40 -0.12
C PHE A 24 14.67 -2.01 -1.06
N SER A 25 15.36 -0.90 -0.76
CA SER A 25 16.54 -0.48 -1.52
C SER A 25 17.68 -1.50 -1.41
N GLU A 26 17.96 -2.01 -0.20
CA GLU A 26 18.99 -3.03 0.02
C GLU A 26 18.66 -4.37 -0.66
N ALA A 27 17.37 -4.73 -0.71
CA ALA A 27 16.87 -5.90 -1.42
C ALA A 27 16.82 -5.72 -2.95
N GLN A 28 17.27 -4.57 -3.48
CA GLN A 28 17.24 -4.21 -4.90
C GLN A 28 15.83 -4.28 -5.51
N ILE A 29 14.80 -3.96 -4.73
CA ILE A 29 13.44 -3.80 -5.24
C ILE A 29 13.39 -2.52 -6.09
N THR A 30 13.15 -2.70 -7.39
CA THR A 30 13.11 -1.59 -8.36
C THR A 30 11.69 -1.19 -8.74
N ASN A 31 10.70 -1.86 -8.18
CA ASN A 31 9.29 -1.51 -8.34
C ASN A 31 9.03 -0.13 -7.72
N PRO A 32 8.22 0.73 -8.36
CA PRO A 32 7.73 1.94 -7.71
C PRO A 32 6.96 1.59 -6.44
N ILE A 33 7.18 2.36 -5.38
CA ILE A 33 6.51 2.17 -4.09
C ILE A 33 5.59 3.36 -3.87
N ASP A 34 4.30 3.07 -3.72
CA ASP A 34 3.30 4.04 -3.25
C ASP A 34 3.06 3.82 -1.76
N ILE A 35 2.75 4.89 -1.05
CA ILE A 35 2.61 4.89 0.41
C ILE A 35 1.17 5.29 0.77
N ALA A 36 0.57 4.54 1.70
CA ALA A 36 -0.66 4.91 2.39
C ALA A 36 -0.38 4.94 3.89
N ARG A 37 -0.94 5.93 4.59
CA ARG A 37 -0.68 6.15 6.03
C ARG A 37 -1.62 5.37 6.94
N ASP A 38 -2.71 4.85 6.40
CA ASP A 38 -3.64 3.99 7.13
C ASP A 38 -4.47 3.12 6.18
N GLY A 39 -5.38 2.32 6.76
CA GLY A 39 -6.29 1.47 5.99
C GLY A 39 -7.27 2.25 5.10
N ALA A 40 -7.69 3.46 5.48
CA ALA A 40 -8.62 4.25 4.68
C ALA A 40 -7.93 4.82 3.44
N GLU A 41 -6.72 5.37 3.59
CA GLU A 41 -5.89 5.77 2.46
C GLU A 41 -5.55 4.58 1.55
N ALA A 42 -5.32 3.40 2.12
CA ALA A 42 -5.08 2.20 1.34
C ALA A 42 -6.32 1.77 0.54
N LEU A 43 -7.54 1.90 1.08
CA LEU A 43 -8.78 1.70 0.31
C LEU A 43 -8.93 2.74 -0.79
N ASP A 44 -8.67 4.01 -0.49
CA ASP A 44 -8.72 5.09 -1.47
C ASP A 44 -7.72 4.86 -2.60
N TYR A 45 -6.53 4.34 -2.28
CA TYR A 45 -5.58 3.89 -3.27
C TYR A 45 -6.20 2.77 -4.11
N LEU A 46 -6.62 1.66 -3.52
CA LEU A 46 -7.12 0.50 -4.27
C LEU A 46 -8.32 0.84 -5.17
N TYR A 47 -9.25 1.66 -4.69
CA TYR A 47 -10.42 2.10 -5.45
C TYR A 47 -10.20 3.35 -6.32
N ARG A 48 -8.98 3.91 -6.34
CA ARG A 48 -8.62 5.13 -7.10
C ARG A 48 -9.53 6.31 -6.77
N ARG A 49 -9.65 6.62 -5.48
CA ARG A 49 -10.49 7.71 -4.94
C ARG A 49 -9.62 8.80 -4.33
N ASN A 50 -10.23 9.97 -4.11
CA ASN A 50 -9.62 11.10 -3.40
C ASN A 50 -8.23 11.46 -3.96
N GLN A 51 -7.21 11.51 -3.09
CA GLN A 51 -5.83 11.85 -3.46
C GLN A 51 -5.19 10.87 -4.47
N PHE A 52 -5.79 9.69 -4.66
CA PHE A 52 -5.32 8.66 -5.59
C PHE A 52 -6.16 8.56 -6.87
N SER A 53 -7.01 9.55 -7.16
CA SER A 53 -7.82 9.57 -8.40
C SER A 53 -6.96 9.54 -9.67
N ASP A 54 -5.84 10.25 -9.68
CA ASP A 54 -4.91 10.36 -10.80
C ASP A 54 -3.76 9.34 -10.78
N ARG A 55 -3.74 8.41 -9.80
CA ARG A 55 -2.69 7.38 -9.76
C ARG A 55 -2.76 6.45 -10.97
N HIS A 56 -1.66 5.74 -11.23
CA HIS A 56 -1.61 4.72 -12.29
C HIS A 56 -2.80 3.74 -12.20
N PRO A 57 -3.49 3.43 -13.31
CA PRO A 57 -4.75 2.68 -13.27
C PRO A 57 -4.59 1.23 -12.79
N ASP A 58 -3.42 0.64 -12.98
CA ASP A 58 -3.16 -0.73 -12.58
C ASP A 58 -3.21 -0.89 -11.06
N LEU A 59 -3.72 -2.03 -10.60
CA LEU A 59 -3.59 -2.43 -9.20
C LEU A 59 -2.12 -2.71 -8.85
N PRO A 60 -1.74 -2.49 -7.58
CA PRO A 60 -0.39 -2.82 -7.13
C PRO A 60 -0.19 -4.33 -7.25
N ALA A 61 1.06 -4.77 -7.48
CA ALA A 61 1.38 -6.19 -7.52
C ALA A 61 1.25 -6.85 -6.14
N VAL A 62 1.55 -6.09 -5.09
CA VAL A 62 1.48 -6.53 -3.70
C VAL A 62 1.16 -5.33 -2.81
N VAL A 63 0.39 -5.59 -1.76
CA VAL A 63 0.14 -4.65 -0.66
C VAL A 63 0.88 -5.19 0.57
N ILE A 64 1.75 -4.37 1.15
CA ILE A 64 2.45 -4.64 2.39
C ILE A 64 1.77 -3.80 3.47
N LEU A 65 1.11 -4.47 4.40
CA LEU A 65 0.33 -3.84 5.47
C LEU A 65 1.05 -4.08 6.79
N ASP A 66 1.43 -3.00 7.48
CA ASP A 66 1.87 -3.13 8.87
C ASP A 66 0.68 -3.50 9.78
N LEU A 67 0.91 -4.48 10.66
CA LEU A 67 -0.10 -4.98 11.59
C LEU A 67 -0.09 -4.22 12.92
N LYS A 68 0.92 -3.38 13.18
CA LYS A 68 0.93 -2.50 14.36
C LYS A 68 0.14 -1.22 14.15
N LEU A 69 -0.20 -0.88 12.91
CA LEU A 69 -1.22 0.12 12.58
C LEU A 69 -2.39 0.03 13.57
N PRO A 70 -2.93 1.17 14.05
CA PRO A 70 -4.03 1.19 14.99
C PRO A 70 -5.13 0.21 14.55
N LYS A 71 -5.32 -0.86 15.33
CA LYS A 71 -6.04 -2.09 14.93
C LYS A 71 -7.43 -1.87 14.33
N ARG A 72 -8.03 -0.70 14.57
CA ARG A 72 -9.35 -0.34 14.07
C ARG A 72 -9.38 -0.22 12.54
N ASN A 73 -8.34 0.28 11.89
CA ASN A 73 -8.38 0.57 10.46
C ASN A 73 -7.83 -0.58 9.57
N GLY A 74 -6.84 -1.35 10.06
CA GLY A 74 -6.22 -2.42 9.27
C GLY A 74 -7.08 -3.68 9.09
N ILE A 75 -7.86 -4.07 10.11
CA ILE A 75 -8.76 -5.24 10.01
C ILE A 75 -9.98 -4.92 9.15
N GLU A 76 -10.51 -3.70 9.25
CA GLU A 76 -11.60 -3.21 8.39
C GLU A 76 -11.15 -3.19 6.92
N PHE A 77 -9.95 -2.69 6.64
CA PHE A 77 -9.31 -2.76 5.31
C PHE A 77 -9.22 -4.19 4.77
N LEU A 78 -8.70 -5.14 5.54
CA LEU A 78 -8.62 -6.55 5.12
C LEU A 78 -10.00 -7.18 4.90
N THR A 79 -10.99 -6.79 5.71
CA THR A 79 -12.38 -7.27 5.58
C THR A 79 -13.00 -6.75 4.29
N ASP A 80 -12.80 -5.48 3.96
CA ASP A 80 -13.33 -4.86 2.76
C ASP A 80 -12.69 -5.42 1.50
N ILE A 81 -11.38 -5.67 1.49
CA ILE A 81 -10.71 -6.32 0.35
C ILE A 81 -11.28 -7.73 0.14
N ARG A 82 -11.38 -8.53 1.21
CA ARG A 82 -11.91 -9.91 1.12
C ARG A 82 -13.34 -9.97 0.65
N ARG A 83 -14.18 -8.99 1.01
CA ARG A 83 -15.56 -8.90 0.52
C ARG A 83 -15.64 -8.58 -0.97
N ASN A 84 -14.60 -7.98 -1.54
CA ASN A 84 -14.52 -7.60 -2.94
C ASN A 84 -13.60 -8.53 -3.75
N GLU A 85 -13.20 -9.69 -3.19
CA GLU A 85 -12.61 -10.79 -3.98
C GLU A 85 -13.71 -11.38 -4.87
N SER A 86 -13.62 -11.12 -6.18
CA SER A 86 -14.44 -11.75 -7.24
C SER A 86 -13.57 -12.54 -8.18
#